data_AF-A0ABD2QAD7-F1
#
_entry.id   AF-A0ABD2QAD7-F1
#
_cell.length_a   1.000
_cell.length_b   1.000
_cell.length_c   1.000
_cell.angle_alpha   90.00
_cell.angle_beta   90.00
_cell.angle_gamma   90.00
#
_symmetry.space_group_name_H-M   'P 1'
#
loop_
_entity.id
_entity.type
_entity.pdbx_description
1 polymer ?
#
loop_
_entity_poly.entity_id
_entity_poly.type
_entity_poly.pdbx_seq_one_letter_code
_entity_poly.pdbx_strand_id
1 'polypeptide(L)' 'MNEKNEPYLLIGHQILTGKIVKLEKPLLVAKKEANEVRIKSIIQRKLLFNTRPKPIIDCSSN' A
#
# COMPACT_ATOMS: atom_id res chain seq x y z
N MET A 1 11.48 2.92 -5.08
CA MET A 1 11.91 2.13 -3.90
C MET A 1 13.28 2.66 -3.51
N ASN A 2 13.55 2.84 -2.22
CA ASN A 2 14.88 3.24 -1.75
C ASN A 2 15.82 2.01 -1.67
N GLU A 3 17.08 2.23 -1.29
CA GLU A 3 18.08 1.16 -1.09
C GLU A 3 17.65 0.10 -0.07
N LYS A 4 16.71 0.45 0.82
CA LYS A 4 16.10 -0.44 1.83
C LYS A 4 14.81 -1.12 1.35
N ASN A 5 14.44 -0.94 0.09
CA ASN A 5 13.24 -1.51 -0.53
C ASN A 5 11.91 -1.12 0.16
N GLU A 6 11.86 0.09 0.71
CA GLU A 6 10.69 0.65 1.36
C GLU A 6 9.76 1.31 0.32
N PRO A 7 8.45 1.01 0.36
CA PRO A 7 7.46 1.62 -0.52
C PRO A 7 7.15 3.07 -0.12
N TYR A 8 6.87 3.89 -1.11
CA TYR A 8 6.30 5.23 -0.94
C TYR A 8 4.89 5.25 -1.53
N LEU A 9 3.96 5.90 -0.83
CA LEU A 9 2.60 6.14 -1.30
C LEU A 9 2.36 7.64 -1.38
N LEU A 10 2.09 8.12 -2.58
CA LEU A 10 1.75 9.51 -2.88
C LEU A 10 0.22 9.64 -2.92
N ILE A 11 -0.34 10.52 -2.10
CA ILE A 11 -1.78 10.84 -2.07
C ILE A 11 -1.91 12.36 -2.13
N GLY A 12 -2.34 12.89 -3.27
CA GLY A 12 -2.32 14.33 -3.52
C GLY A 12 -0.92 14.90 -3.32
N HIS A 13 -0.79 15.89 -2.42
CA HIS A 13 0.48 16.53 -2.05
C HIS A 13 1.18 15.90 -0.84
N GLN A 14 0.73 14.73 -0.38
CA GLN A 14 1.29 14.05 0.78
C GLN A 14 2.03 12.78 0.37
N ILE A 15 3.14 12.51 1.07
CA ILE A 15 3.91 11.28 0.93
C ILE A 15 3.85 10.46 2.22
N LEU A 16 3.54 9.18 2.09
CA LEU A 16 3.65 8.18 3.16
C LEU A 16 4.79 7.22 2.83
N THR A 17 5.67 7.02 3.80
CA THR A 17 6.69 5.98 3.78
C THR A 17 6.14 4.73 4.43
N GLY A 18 6.32 3.58 3.80
CA GLY A 18 5.81 2.31 4.32
C GLY A 18 6.87 1.22 4.36
N LYS A 19 6.42 0.00 4.67
CA LYS A 19 7.23 -1.22 4.65
C LYS A 19 6.46 -2.40 4.06
N ILE A 20 7.18 -3.35 3.49
CA ILE A 20 6.60 -4.62 3.02
C ILE A 20 6.60 -5.61 4.18
N VAL A 21 5.42 -6.13 4.55
CA VAL A 21 5.26 -7.05 5.68
C VAL A 21 4.64 -8.36 5.18
N LYS A 22 5.24 -9.50 5.56
CA LYS A 22 4.63 -10.82 5.33
C LYS A 22 3.46 -11.02 6.28
N LEU A 23 2.32 -11.46 5.75
CA LEU A 23 1.15 -11.79 6.57
C LEU A 23 1.37 -13.15 7.24
N GLU A 24 1.12 -13.23 8.55
CA GLU A 24 1.15 -14.50 9.29
C GLU A 24 0.05 -15.44 8.79
N LYS A 25 -1.13 -14.88 8.50
CA LYS A 25 -2.26 -15.59 7.88
C LYS A 25 -2.55 -14.99 6.50
N PRO A 26 -2.26 -15.69 5.39
CA PRO A 26 -2.60 -15.24 4.05
C PRO A 26 -4.09 -14.99 3.89
N LEU A 27 -4.45 -14.01 3.06
CA LEU A 27 -5.84 -13.64 2.80
C LEU A 27 -6.27 -14.10 1.40
N LEU A 28 -7.48 -14.65 1.29
CA LEU A 28 -8.07 -15.03 0.01
C LEU A 28 -8.81 -13.84 -0.58
N VAL A 29 -8.55 -13.53 -1.85
CA VAL A 29 -9.29 -12.52 -2.61
C VAL A 29 -10.37 -13.23 -3.40
N ALA A 30 -11.62 -12.92 -3.07
CA ALA A 30 -12.78 -13.39 -3.78
C ALA A 30 -13.54 -12.20 -4.37
N LYS A 31 -14.01 -12.33 -5.62
CA LYS A 31 -14.87 -11.38 -6.28
C LYS A 31 -16.30 -11.90 -6.16
N LYS A 32 -17.18 -11.10 -5.55
CA LYS A 32 -18.62 -11.35 -5.57
C LYS A 32 -19.16 -10.94 -6.94
N GLU A 33 -19.71 -11.90 -7.67
CA GLU A 33 -20.53 -11.69 -8.85
C GLU A 33 -21.99 -11.95 -8.46
N ALA A 34 -22.95 -11.61 -9.35
CA ALA A 34 -24.37 -11.52 -8.99
C ALA A 34 -24.89 -12.75 -8.21
N ASN A 35 -24.53 -13.96 -8.66
CA ASN A 35 -24.94 -15.23 -8.04
C ASN A 35 -23.78 -16.15 -7.66
N GLU A 36 -22.52 -15.75 -7.89
CA GLU A 36 -21.36 -16.61 -7.67
C GLU A 36 -20.21 -15.86 -7.02
N VAL A 37 -19.38 -16.58 -6.27
CA VAL A 37 -18.15 -16.06 -5.67
C VAL A 37 -16.97 -16.64 -6.42
N ARG A 38 -16.26 -15.80 -7.19
CA ARG A 38 -15.09 -16.21 -7.95
C ARG A 38 -13.81 -15.93 -7.18
N ILE A 39 -13.04 -16.96 -6.87
CA ILE A 39 -11.72 -16.80 -6.25
C ILE A 39 -10.73 -16.23 -7.27
N LYS A 40 -10.01 -15.16 -6.88
CA LYS A 40 -9.09 -14.44 -7.78
C LYS A 40 -7.62 -14.68 -7.43
N SER A 41 -7.24 -14.54 -6.16
CA SER A 41 -5.84 -14.61 -5.74
C SER A 41 -5.67 -14.81 -4.23
N ILE A 42 -4.43 -15.06 -3.78
CA ILE A 42 -4.05 -15.12 -2.36
C ILE A 42 -3.03 -14.01 -2.08
N ILE A 43 -3.29 -13.21 -1.06
CA ILE A 43 -2.38 -12.16 -0.58
C ILE A 43 -1.52 -12.73 0.55
N GLN A 44 -0.21 -12.75 0.34
CA GLN A 44 0.77 -13.22 1.34
C GLN A 44 1.59 -12.08 1.97
N ARG A 45 1.59 -10.90 1.37
CA ARG A 45 2.35 -9.72 1.82
C ARG A 45 1.46 -8.48 1.70
N LYS A 46 1.64 -7.53 2.62
CA LYS A 46 0.98 -6.22 2.59
C LYS A 46 2.00 -5.08 2.57
N LEU A 47 1.62 -3.96 1.97
CA LEU A 47 2.30 -2.69 2.17
C LEU A 47 1.68 -2.02 3.39
N LEU A 48 2.48 -1.76 4.42
CA LEU A 48 2.03 -1.11 5.64
C LEU A 48 2.52 0.34 5.66
N PHE A 49 1.59 1.29 5.68
CA PHE A 49 1.84 2.71 5.88
C PHE A 49 1.29 3.10 7.25
N ASN A 50 2.11 3.02 8.29
CA ASN A 50 1.72 3.31 9.67
C ASN A 50 2.34 4.60 10.21
N THR A 51 2.95 5.40 9.35
CA THR A 51 3.59 6.67 9.70
C THR A 51 2.73 7.86 9.24
N ARG A 52 2.86 9.00 9.93
CA ARG A 52 2.16 10.24 9.57
C ARG A 52 2.50 10.66 8.12
N PRO A 53 1.50 11.03 7.30
CA PRO A 53 1.74 11.62 5.99
C PRO A 53 2.58 12.90 6.12
N LYS A 54 3.65 13.00 5.33
CA LYS A 54 4.47 14.20 5.26
C LYS A 54 4.01 15.04 4.07
N PRO A 55 3.91 16.37 4.20
CA PRO A 55 3.73 17.22 3.03
C PRO A 55 4.94 17.05 2.12
N ILE A 56 4.69 16.96 0.81
CA ILE A 56 5.74 17.16 -0.18
C ILE A 56 6.04 18.65 -0.09
N ILE A 57 7.21 18.98 0.44
CA ILE A 57 7.66 20.37 0.49
C ILE A 57 7.91 20.76 -0.96
N ASP A 58 6.92 21.42 -1.56
CA ASP A 58 7.14 22.15 -2.80
C ASP A 58 7.79 23.47 -2.39
N CYS A 59 9.11 23.52 -2.43
CA CYS A 59 9.85 24.79 -2.34
C CYS A 59 9.68 25.54 -3.67
N SER A 60 8.46 25.91 -4.06
CA SER A 60 8.24 26.95 -5.04
C SER A 60 8.32 28.31 -4.33
N SER A 61 9.52 28.68 -3.91
CA SER A 61 9.86 30.05 -3.56
C SER A 61 9.89 30.87 -4.85
N ASN A 62 8.85 31.67 -5.09
CA ASN A 62 8.90 32.82 -5.98
C ASN A 62 8.52 34.07 -5.19
#